data_AF-A0A7Y5U5T2-F1
#
_entry.id   AF-A0A7Y5U5T2-F1
#
_cell.length_a   1.000
_cell.length_b   1.000
_cell.length_c   1.000
_cell.angle_alpha   90.00
_cell.angle_beta   90.00
_cell.angle_gamma   90.00
#
_symmetry.space_group_name_H-M   'P 1'
#
loop_
_entity.id
_entity.type
_entity.pdbx_description
1 polymer ?
#
loop_
_entity_poly.entity_id
_entity_poly.type
_entity_poly.pdbx_seq_one_letter_code
_entity_poly.pdbx_strand_id
1 'polypeptide(L)'
;MRRRAVAATAWALGALLFTTLLVAVFRVDHVGLPIEAAVAALAILAAIAPAVALPIAAVTVPVAAFTISRYANGAVGWAETIAIAALAGSCAHALTPAGRARRLHPSLLVPAVVFGALTIASMVVSLAVMRLRLGPVFTDVLVAYLTRTHAFDTRSFPALRAGLLLMEGVMLCSVAARECERRPAVLARIIAASAGGAALAAAINVWLLLRSAARSGTFWPSLVKYASEVRWNVPYGDFNAAGSYFVLGALLAAAAALGTAGVRRAAWAAACALIVVALWLTGSRAAVLAAVLG
;
A
#
# COMPACT_ATOMS: atom_id res chain seq x y z
N MET A 1 14.20 7.29 29.89
CA MET A 1 13.19 8.30 29.47
C MET A 1 13.39 8.80 28.03
N ARG A 2 14.60 9.20 27.60
CA ARG A 2 14.87 9.74 26.24
C ARG A 2 14.31 8.89 25.07
N ARG A 3 14.50 7.57 25.07
CA ARG A 3 13.98 6.69 23.99
C ARG A 3 12.45 6.69 23.86
N ARG A 4 11.71 6.82 24.97
CA ARG A 4 10.23 6.87 24.95
C ARG A 4 9.74 8.20 24.39
N ALA A 5 10.41 9.31 24.73
CA ALA A 5 10.09 10.62 24.19
C ALA A 5 10.29 10.67 22.68
N VAL A 6 11.45 10.20 22.19
CA VAL A 6 11.75 10.15 20.74
C VAL A 6 10.72 9.32 19.97
N ALA A 7 10.35 8.15 20.49
CA ALA A 7 9.32 7.32 19.85
C ALA A 7 7.95 8.02 19.83
N ALA A 8 7.53 8.65 20.93
CA ALA A 8 6.27 9.38 20.99
C ALA A 8 6.25 10.56 19.98
N THR A 9 7.35 11.29 19.86
CA THR A 9 7.48 12.37 18.87
C THR A 9 7.35 11.83 17.44
N ALA A 10 8.00 10.71 17.11
CA ALA A 10 7.88 10.10 15.78
C ALA A 10 6.44 9.69 15.46
N TRP A 11 5.73 9.06 16.42
CA TRP A 11 4.32 8.69 16.24
C TRP A 11 3.39 9.91 16.14
N ALA A 12 3.66 10.98 16.89
CA ALA A 12 2.89 12.21 16.81
C ALA A 12 3.07 12.91 15.47
N LEU A 13 4.31 12.99 14.97
CA LEU A 13 4.60 13.52 13.64
C LEU A 13 3.96 12.68 12.54
N GLY A 14 4.01 11.34 12.65
CA GLY A 14 3.32 10.44 11.73
C GLY A 14 1.81 10.65 11.75
N ALA A 15 1.19 10.71 12.92
CA ALA A 15 -0.24 10.95 13.06
C ALA A 15 -0.65 12.29 12.46
N LEU A 16 0.11 13.36 12.72
CA LEU A 16 -0.13 14.68 12.14
C LEU A 16 -0.01 14.66 10.62
N LEU A 17 1.07 14.07 10.08
CA LEU A 17 1.31 13.97 8.63
C LEU A 17 0.18 13.22 7.94
N PHE A 18 -0.10 11.97 8.35
CA PHE A 18 -1.08 11.14 7.67
C PHE A 18 -2.52 11.64 7.86
N THR A 19 -2.84 12.27 9.00
CA THR A 19 -4.14 12.92 9.16
C THR A 19 -4.27 14.12 8.23
N THR A 20 -3.21 14.92 8.05
CA THR A 20 -3.22 16.06 7.13
C THR A 20 -3.43 15.59 5.68
N LEU A 21 -2.71 14.55 5.27
CA LEU A 21 -2.88 13.96 3.93
C LEU A 21 -4.27 13.32 3.75
N LEU A 22 -4.82 12.70 4.81
CA LEU A 22 -6.16 12.13 4.77
C LEU A 22 -7.23 13.20 4.61
N VAL A 23 -7.11 14.31 5.35
CA VAL A 23 -8.02 15.45 5.23
C VAL A 23 -7.97 16.07 3.83
N ALA A 24 -6.82 16.04 3.16
CA ALA A 24 -6.72 16.49 1.77
C ALA A 24 -7.60 15.67 0.81
N VAL A 25 -7.78 14.37 1.06
CA VAL A 25 -8.65 13.50 0.25
C VAL A 25 -10.12 13.92 0.34
N PHE A 26 -10.59 14.30 1.53
CA PHE A 26 -11.98 14.76 1.73
C PHE A 26 -12.28 16.14 1.12
N ARG A 27 -11.27 16.81 0.55
CA ARG A 27 -11.43 18.07 -0.18
C ARG A 27 -11.46 17.88 -1.69
N VAL A 28 -11.35 16.64 -2.17
CA VAL A 28 -11.41 16.33 -3.59
C VAL A 28 -12.87 16.22 -4.00
N ASP A 29 -13.23 16.88 -5.10
CA ASP A 29 -14.59 16.77 -5.62
C ASP A 29 -14.88 15.34 -6.13
N HIS A 30 -16.13 14.91 -5.98
CA HIS A 30 -16.65 13.63 -6.51
C HIS A 30 -16.06 12.36 -5.88
N VAL A 31 -15.75 12.37 -4.58
CA VAL A 31 -15.44 11.13 -3.83
C VAL A 31 -16.71 10.34 -3.49
N GLY A 32 -17.75 11.04 -3.00
CA GLY A 32 -19.01 10.44 -2.58
C GLY A 32 -18.99 10.00 -1.11
N LEU A 33 -20.04 10.39 -0.38
CA LEU A 33 -20.20 10.17 1.06
C LEU A 33 -19.92 8.73 1.52
N PRO A 34 -20.35 7.65 0.81
CA PRO A 34 -20.11 6.28 1.26
C PRO A 34 -18.62 5.92 1.33
N ILE A 35 -17.82 6.42 0.38
CA ILE A 35 -16.38 6.14 0.33
C ILE A 35 -15.65 6.96 1.38
N GLU A 36 -16.05 8.22 1.57
CA GLU A 36 -15.51 9.05 2.64
C GLU A 36 -15.75 8.43 4.01
N ALA A 37 -16.99 7.97 4.26
CA ALA A 37 -17.36 7.29 5.48
C ALA A 37 -16.59 5.98 5.68
N ALA A 38 -16.38 5.19 4.62
CA ALA A 38 -15.60 3.96 4.70
C ALA A 38 -14.11 4.22 5.01
N VAL A 39 -13.51 5.24 4.41
CA VAL A 39 -12.12 5.66 4.66
C VAL A 39 -11.96 6.21 6.08
N ALA A 40 -12.90 7.05 6.54
CA ALA A 40 -12.92 7.56 7.91
C ALA A 40 -13.12 6.42 8.93
N ALA A 41 -14.03 5.48 8.65
CA ALA A 41 -14.26 4.30 9.49
C ALA A 41 -13.01 3.43 9.59
N LEU A 42 -12.25 3.26 8.50
CA LEU A 42 -10.97 2.55 8.53
C LEU A 42 -9.94 3.27 9.42
N ALA A 43 -9.84 4.60 9.32
CA ALA A 43 -8.95 5.38 10.18
C ALA A 43 -9.33 5.28 11.67
N ILE A 44 -10.63 5.37 11.99
CA ILE A 44 -11.14 5.20 13.35
C ILE A 44 -10.87 3.77 13.85
N LEU A 45 -11.15 2.76 13.02
CA LEU A 45 -10.87 1.36 13.35
C LEU A 45 -9.38 1.13 13.58
N ALA A 46 -8.50 1.77 12.81
CA ALA A 46 -7.05 1.68 13.00
C ALA A 46 -6.59 2.38 14.30
N ALA A 47 -7.29 3.44 14.74
CA ALA A 47 -7.03 4.10 16.03
C ALA A 47 -7.44 3.24 17.24
N ILE A 48 -8.50 2.45 17.10
CA ILE A 48 -9.05 1.60 18.17
C ILE A 48 -8.40 0.22 18.18
N ALA A 49 -8.33 -0.43 17.02
CA ALA A 49 -7.95 -1.81 16.82
C ALA A 49 -7.06 -1.99 15.56
N PRO A 50 -5.80 -1.52 15.59
CA PRO A 50 -4.89 -1.60 14.43
C PRO A 50 -4.66 -3.04 13.95
N ALA A 51 -4.65 -4.02 14.85
CA ALA A 51 -4.55 -5.45 14.51
C ALA A 51 -5.70 -5.98 13.62
N VAL A 52 -6.84 -5.28 13.57
CA VAL A 52 -7.97 -5.60 12.68
C VAL A 52 -7.91 -4.75 11.42
N ALA A 53 -7.60 -3.46 11.55
CA ALA A 53 -7.54 -2.54 10.42
C ALA A 53 -6.42 -2.88 9.42
N LEU A 54 -5.24 -3.32 9.89
CA LEU A 54 -4.12 -3.65 9.02
C LEU A 54 -4.43 -4.79 8.03
N PRO A 55 -5.00 -5.94 8.45
CA PRO A 55 -5.49 -6.94 7.51
C PRO A 55 -6.50 -6.41 6.50
N ILE A 56 -7.43 -5.52 6.92
CA ILE A 56 -8.41 -4.93 6.01
C ILE A 56 -7.70 -4.11 4.94
N ALA A 57 -6.80 -3.21 5.35
CA ALA A 57 -5.99 -2.41 4.42
C ALA A 57 -5.15 -3.29 3.49
N ALA A 58 -4.51 -4.35 4.00
CA ALA A 58 -3.69 -5.25 3.20
C ALA A 58 -4.47 -5.98 2.09
N VAL A 59 -5.74 -6.33 2.33
CA VAL A 59 -6.62 -6.92 1.30
C VAL A 59 -7.10 -5.86 0.30
N THR A 60 -7.42 -4.65 0.77
CA THR A 60 -8.11 -3.65 -0.04
C THR A 60 -7.17 -2.79 -0.90
N VAL A 61 -6.00 -2.40 -0.39
CA VAL A 61 -5.01 -1.57 -1.11
C VAL A 61 -4.73 -2.07 -2.54
N PRO A 62 -4.47 -3.37 -2.79
CA PRO A 62 -4.12 -3.86 -4.12
C PRO A 62 -5.25 -3.77 -5.15
N VAL A 63 -6.50 -3.65 -4.70
CA VAL A 63 -7.68 -3.63 -5.58
C VAL A 63 -8.39 -2.27 -5.57
N ALA A 64 -8.04 -1.39 -4.64
CA ALA A 64 -8.69 -0.11 -4.40
C ALA A 64 -8.73 0.78 -5.65
N ALA A 65 -7.60 0.88 -6.36
CA ALA A 65 -7.51 1.67 -7.57
C ALA A 65 -8.50 1.21 -8.65
N PHE A 66 -8.83 -0.08 -8.70
CA PHE A 66 -9.76 -0.63 -9.69
C PHE A 66 -11.22 -0.59 -9.27
N THR A 67 -11.49 -0.90 -8.01
CA THR A 67 -12.85 -1.02 -7.50
C THR A 67 -13.43 0.34 -7.20
N ILE A 68 -12.66 1.25 -6.60
CA ILE A 68 -13.15 2.54 -6.11
C ILE A 68 -13.21 3.57 -7.25
N SER A 69 -12.25 3.58 -8.17
CA SER A 69 -12.22 4.52 -9.32
C SER A 69 -13.41 4.40 -10.27
N ARG A 70 -14.18 3.31 -10.18
CA ARG A 70 -15.43 3.13 -10.94
C ARG A 70 -16.61 3.90 -10.37
N TYR A 71 -16.57 4.22 -9.08
CA TYR A 71 -17.67 4.85 -8.35
C TYR A 71 -17.30 6.23 -7.80
N ALA A 72 -16.02 6.60 -7.88
CA ALA A 72 -15.47 7.84 -7.36
C ALA A 72 -14.46 8.44 -8.32
N ASN A 73 -13.92 9.59 -7.97
CA ASN A 73 -12.89 10.27 -8.73
C ASN A 73 -11.68 9.34 -9.01
N GLY A 74 -11.51 8.96 -10.28
CA GLY A 74 -10.46 8.06 -10.73
C GLY A 74 -9.05 8.67 -10.73
N ALA A 75 -8.93 9.99 -10.54
CA ALA A 75 -7.64 10.65 -10.38
C ALA A 75 -7.04 10.44 -8.97
N VAL A 76 -7.87 10.08 -7.99
CA VAL A 76 -7.42 9.83 -6.61
C VAL A 76 -6.64 8.52 -6.54
N GLY A 77 -5.47 8.57 -5.91
CA GLY A 77 -4.67 7.39 -5.58
C GLY A 77 -5.32 6.55 -4.47
N TRP A 78 -6.39 5.83 -4.78
CA TRP A 78 -7.19 5.10 -3.77
C TRP A 78 -6.41 4.10 -2.92
N ALA A 79 -5.41 3.44 -3.50
CA ALA A 79 -4.50 2.56 -2.77
C ALA A 79 -3.76 3.32 -1.65
N GLU A 80 -3.21 4.50 -2.00
CA GLU A 80 -2.52 5.40 -1.09
C GLU A 80 -3.48 5.94 -0.01
N THR A 81 -4.69 6.36 -0.41
CA THR A 81 -5.73 6.82 0.53
C THR A 81 -6.05 5.80 1.62
N ILE A 82 -6.22 4.52 1.26
CA ILE A 82 -6.50 3.45 2.23
C ILE A 82 -5.31 3.26 3.19
N ALA A 83 -4.09 3.27 2.66
CA ALA A 83 -2.89 3.14 3.47
C ALA A 83 -2.70 4.32 4.43
N ILE A 84 -2.88 5.55 3.94
CA ILE A 84 -2.86 6.78 4.74
C ILE A 84 -3.92 6.72 5.85
N ALA A 85 -5.15 6.27 5.56
CA ALA A 85 -6.20 6.12 6.56
C ALA A 85 -5.80 5.13 7.67
N ALA A 86 -5.30 3.95 7.29
CA ALA A 86 -4.83 2.96 8.24
C ALA A 86 -3.64 3.48 9.08
N LEU A 87 -2.73 4.24 8.48
CA LEU A 87 -1.59 4.84 9.16
C LEU A 87 -1.97 5.98 10.10
N ALA A 88 -2.87 6.88 9.69
CA ALA A 88 -3.35 7.98 10.52
C ALA A 88 -3.92 7.44 11.83
N GLY A 89 -4.81 6.44 11.74
CA GLY A 89 -5.36 5.77 12.91
C GLY A 89 -4.31 5.02 13.72
N SER A 90 -3.47 4.21 13.08
CA SER A 90 -2.46 3.41 13.81
C SER A 90 -1.40 4.26 14.51
N CYS A 91 -1.02 5.40 13.93
CA CYS A 91 -0.12 6.36 14.57
C CYS A 91 -0.80 7.03 15.76
N ALA A 92 -2.08 7.40 15.65
CA ALA A 92 -2.85 7.91 16.79
C ALA A 92 -2.97 6.84 17.90
N HIS A 93 -3.23 5.58 17.54
CA HIS A 93 -3.26 4.46 18.49
C HIS A 93 -1.95 4.37 19.28
N ALA A 94 -0.80 4.52 18.62
CA ALA A 94 0.52 4.45 19.24
C ALA A 94 0.73 5.47 20.38
N LEU A 95 -0.02 6.57 20.37
CA LEU A 95 0.02 7.62 21.40
C LEU A 95 -0.88 7.31 22.60
N THR A 96 -1.80 6.35 22.49
CA THR A 96 -2.68 5.93 23.60
C THR A 96 -1.92 5.10 24.65
N PRO A 97 -2.42 4.96 25.89
CA PRO A 97 -1.81 4.07 26.88
C PRO A 97 -1.62 2.63 26.38
N ALA A 98 -2.62 2.08 25.68
CA ALA A 98 -2.56 0.74 25.09
C ALA A 98 -1.48 0.63 24.00
N GLY A 99 -1.39 1.63 23.11
CA GLY A 99 -0.39 1.64 22.05
C GLY A 99 1.03 1.87 22.54
N ARG A 100 1.23 2.67 23.60
CA ARG A 100 2.55 2.90 24.23
C ARG A 100 3.13 1.65 24.91
N ALA A 101 2.27 0.71 25.31
CA ALA A 101 2.71 -0.58 25.83
C ALA A 101 3.39 -1.44 24.75
N ARG A 102 3.01 -1.26 23.48
CA ARG A 102 3.56 -1.99 22.32
C ARG A 102 4.83 -1.35 21.81
N ARG A 103 5.88 -2.15 21.58
CA ARG A 103 7.19 -1.65 21.17
C ARG A 103 7.59 -2.22 19.81
N LEU A 104 8.45 -1.48 19.14
CA LEU A 104 9.10 -1.98 17.95
C LEU A 104 10.36 -2.71 18.38
N HIS A 105 10.58 -3.91 17.85
CA HIS A 105 11.78 -4.68 18.16
C HIS A 105 13.04 -3.87 17.76
N PRO A 106 14.11 -3.85 18.58
CA PRO A 106 15.29 -3.03 18.31
C PRO A 106 15.94 -3.26 16.94
N SER A 107 15.87 -4.49 16.41
CA SER A 107 16.40 -4.83 15.08
C SER A 107 15.68 -4.13 13.92
N LEU A 108 14.42 -3.72 14.12
CA LEU A 108 13.65 -2.99 13.12
C LEU A 108 13.66 -1.49 13.38
N LEU A 109 13.83 -1.08 14.64
CA LEU A 109 13.86 0.33 15.01
C LEU A 109 15.02 1.08 14.34
N VAL A 110 16.24 0.54 14.41
CA VAL A 110 17.43 1.24 13.85
C VAL A 110 17.31 1.42 12.33
N PRO A 111 17.02 0.37 11.53
CA PRO A 111 16.81 0.53 10.10
C PRO A 111 15.68 1.50 9.76
N ALA A 112 14.55 1.42 10.47
CA ALA A 112 13.41 2.32 10.23
C ALA A 112 13.78 3.79 10.49
N VAL A 113 14.52 4.07 11.57
CA VAL A 113 14.97 5.44 11.91
C VAL A 113 16.00 5.94 10.89
N VAL A 114 16.99 5.13 10.55
CA VAL A 114 18.04 5.52 9.57
C VAL A 114 17.42 5.77 8.21
N PHE A 115 16.61 4.83 7.72
CA PHE A 115 15.95 4.96 6.43
C PHE A 115 14.95 6.13 6.39
N GLY A 116 14.18 6.33 7.46
CA GLY A 116 13.30 7.48 7.60
C GLY A 116 14.06 8.81 7.59
N ALA A 117 15.18 8.91 8.33
CA ALA A 117 16.02 10.09 8.35
C ALA A 117 16.64 10.40 6.97
N LEU A 118 17.13 9.38 6.26
CA LEU A 118 17.65 9.52 4.89
C LEU A 118 16.56 9.98 3.92
N THR A 119 15.36 9.42 4.03
CA THR A 119 14.22 9.80 3.20
C THR A 119 13.81 11.25 3.45
N ILE A 120 13.73 11.68 4.73
CA ILE A 120 13.44 13.07 5.10
C ILE A 120 14.53 14.01 4.58
N ALA A 121 15.81 13.68 4.76
CA ALA A 121 16.91 14.49 4.26
C ALA A 121 16.84 14.66 2.74
N SER A 122 16.57 13.58 2.01
CA SER A 122 16.39 13.61 0.55
C SER A 122 15.22 14.52 0.13
N MET A 123 14.07 14.41 0.81
CA MET A 123 12.91 15.29 0.56
C MET A 123 13.26 16.76 0.83
N VAL A 124 13.95 17.06 1.93
CA VAL A 124 14.37 18.43 2.28
C VAL A 124 15.27 19.02 1.21
N VAL A 125 16.27 18.27 0.74
CA VAL A 125 17.15 18.71 -0.35
C VAL A 125 16.36 18.97 -1.63
N SER A 126 15.45 18.06 -2.00
CA SER A 126 14.62 18.24 -3.19
C SER A 126 13.69 19.46 -3.08
N LEU A 127 13.13 19.72 -1.90
CA LEU A 127 12.28 20.88 -1.65
C LEU A 127 13.09 22.17 -1.68
N ALA A 128 14.34 22.16 -1.20
CA ALA A 128 15.24 23.32 -1.29
C ALA A 128 15.55 23.68 -2.76
N VAL A 129 15.81 22.69 -3.62
CA VAL A 129 15.97 22.91 -5.07
C VAL A 129 14.69 23.47 -5.68
N MET A 130 13.52 22.95 -5.31
CA MET A 130 12.25 23.44 -5.84
C MET A 130 11.92 24.87 -5.38
N ARG A 131 12.30 25.22 -4.14
CA ARG A 131 12.17 26.58 -3.62
C ARG A 131 12.98 27.59 -4.44
N LEU A 132 14.19 27.22 -4.86
CA LEU A 132 15.00 28.07 -5.74
C LEU A 132 14.36 28.29 -7.12
N ARG A 133 13.61 27.28 -7.63
CA ARG A 133 12.92 27.36 -8.92
C ARG A 133 11.61 28.16 -8.86
N LEU A 134 10.81 27.95 -7.83
CA LEU A 134 9.47 28.55 -7.69
C LEU A 134 9.48 29.92 -7.00
N GLY A 135 10.57 30.27 -6.31
CA GLY A 135 10.73 31.57 -5.67
C GLY A 135 9.67 31.82 -4.58
N PRO A 136 9.06 33.02 -4.50
CA PRO A 136 8.12 33.39 -3.45
C PRO A 136 6.87 32.51 -3.35
N VAL A 137 6.41 31.94 -4.47
CA VAL A 137 5.17 31.17 -4.56
C VAL A 137 5.33 29.72 -4.05
N PHE A 138 6.58 29.30 -3.77
CA PHE A 138 6.91 27.93 -3.33
C PHE A 138 6.07 27.47 -2.14
N THR A 139 5.96 28.29 -1.09
CA THR A 139 5.28 27.90 0.15
C THR A 139 3.80 27.65 -0.09
N ASP A 140 3.14 28.51 -0.85
CA ASP A 140 1.71 28.38 -1.15
C ASP A 140 1.43 27.13 -1.99
N VAL A 141 2.28 26.85 -2.97
CA VAL A 141 2.16 25.65 -3.81
C VAL A 141 2.43 24.37 -3.01
N LEU A 142 3.40 24.38 -2.10
CA LEU A 142 3.67 23.25 -1.20
C LEU A 142 2.51 22.99 -0.24
N VAL A 143 1.95 24.04 0.36
CA VAL A 143 0.80 23.92 1.28
C VAL A 143 -0.43 23.45 0.50
N ALA A 144 -0.69 24.01 -0.69
CA ALA A 144 -1.78 23.55 -1.54
C ALA A 144 -1.61 22.08 -1.93
N TYR A 145 -0.38 21.65 -2.24
CA TYR A 145 -0.08 20.25 -2.50
C TYR A 145 -0.42 19.36 -1.31
N LEU A 146 0.15 19.65 -0.13
CA LEU A 146 -0.04 18.81 1.06
C LEU A 146 -1.48 18.79 1.60
N THR A 147 -2.25 19.85 1.38
CA THR A 147 -3.57 20.01 2.02
C THR A 147 -4.76 19.87 1.06
N ARG A 148 -4.52 19.79 -0.25
CA ARG A 148 -5.58 19.73 -1.26
C ARG A 148 -5.29 18.77 -2.40
N THR A 149 -4.10 18.83 -3.01
CA THR A 149 -3.87 18.15 -4.31
C THR A 149 -3.06 16.86 -4.24
N HIS A 150 -2.41 16.54 -3.11
CA HIS A 150 -1.58 15.33 -2.93
C HIS A 150 -2.26 14.05 -3.41
N ALA A 151 -3.57 13.92 -3.15
CA ALA A 151 -4.35 12.72 -3.49
C ALA A 151 -4.44 12.43 -5.00
N PHE A 152 -4.32 13.45 -5.87
CA PHE A 152 -4.52 13.30 -7.32
C PHE A 152 -3.41 13.92 -8.19
N ASP A 153 -2.62 14.85 -7.66
CA ASP A 153 -1.50 15.44 -8.37
C ASP A 153 -0.22 14.60 -8.18
N THR A 154 0.17 13.89 -9.23
CA THR A 154 1.38 13.06 -9.26
C THR A 154 2.62 13.82 -9.77
N ARG A 155 2.46 15.03 -10.31
CA ARG A 155 3.49 15.66 -11.16
C ARG A 155 4.16 16.88 -10.53
N SER A 156 3.48 17.60 -9.64
CA SER A 156 4.02 18.85 -9.10
C SER A 156 5.23 18.64 -8.18
N PHE A 157 5.25 17.57 -7.38
CA PHE A 157 6.37 17.26 -6.48
C PHE A 157 6.74 15.77 -6.50
N PRO A 158 7.33 15.26 -7.59
CA PRO A 158 7.57 13.83 -7.76
C PRO A 158 8.50 13.25 -6.69
N ALA A 159 9.55 13.97 -6.32
CA ALA A 159 10.48 13.55 -5.27
C ALA A 159 9.87 13.58 -3.86
N LEU A 160 9.03 14.58 -3.56
CA LEU A 160 8.28 14.63 -2.30
C LEU A 160 7.33 13.45 -2.21
N ARG A 161 6.57 13.19 -3.28
CA ARG A 161 5.64 12.06 -3.33
C ARG A 161 6.36 10.72 -3.16
N ALA A 162 7.46 10.51 -3.87
CA ALA A 162 8.27 9.30 -3.70
C ALA A 162 8.76 9.15 -2.25
N GLY A 163 9.23 10.24 -1.64
CA GLY A 163 9.62 10.24 -0.22
C GLY A 163 8.47 9.94 0.74
N LEU A 164 7.27 10.50 0.49
CA LEU A 164 6.07 10.20 1.28
C LEU A 164 5.65 8.73 1.17
N LEU A 165 5.70 8.13 -0.02
CA LEU A 165 5.44 6.70 -0.23
C LEU A 165 6.47 5.80 0.48
N LEU A 166 7.75 6.20 0.49
CA LEU A 166 8.78 5.50 1.26
C LEU A 166 8.52 5.60 2.76
N MET A 167 8.13 6.78 3.26
CA MET A 167 7.75 6.97 4.66
C MET A 167 6.50 6.15 5.02
N GLU A 168 5.52 6.08 4.13
CA GLU A 168 4.32 5.25 4.26
C GLU A 168 4.71 3.78 4.44
N GLY A 169 5.55 3.24 3.56
CA GLY A 169 6.00 1.84 3.62
C GLY A 169 6.76 1.52 4.92
N VAL A 170 7.66 2.40 5.36
CA VAL A 170 8.41 2.24 6.61
C VAL A 170 7.48 2.27 7.82
N MET A 171 6.50 3.17 7.82
CA MET A 171 5.54 3.31 8.90
C MET A 171 4.57 2.12 8.94
N LEU A 172 4.11 1.63 7.78
CA LEU A 172 3.27 0.42 7.70
C LEU A 172 4.03 -0.79 8.22
N CYS A 173 5.29 -0.97 7.81
CA CYS A 173 6.15 -2.04 8.32
C CYS A 173 6.34 -1.93 9.84
N SER A 174 6.62 -0.72 10.33
CA SER A 174 6.82 -0.45 11.76
C SER A 174 5.56 -0.72 12.58
N VAL A 175 4.39 -0.31 12.07
CA VAL A 175 3.09 -0.57 12.71
C VAL A 175 2.77 -2.06 12.70
N ALA A 176 2.90 -2.74 11.56
CA ALA A 176 2.65 -4.18 11.45
C ALA A 176 3.59 -4.98 12.36
N ALA A 177 4.88 -4.66 12.39
CA ALA A 177 5.84 -5.32 13.26
C ALA A 177 5.51 -5.15 14.76
N ARG A 178 5.07 -3.96 15.17
CA ARG A 178 4.59 -3.69 16.54
C ARG A 178 3.35 -4.48 16.89
N GLU A 179 2.41 -4.62 15.96
CA GLU A 179 1.17 -5.38 16.17
C GLU A 179 1.41 -6.89 16.21
N CYS A 180 2.41 -7.38 15.48
CA CYS A 180 2.82 -8.77 15.45
C CYS A 180 3.70 -9.19 16.64
N GLU A 181 4.31 -8.23 17.35
CA GLU A 181 5.20 -8.53 18.49
C GLU A 181 4.46 -9.39 19.53
N ARG A 182 4.91 -10.64 19.68
CA ARG A 182 4.33 -11.66 20.58
C ARG A 182 2.87 -12.05 20.27
N ARG A 183 2.38 -11.78 19.06
CA ARG A 183 1.01 -12.11 18.63
C ARG A 183 1.01 -12.87 17.30
N PRO A 184 1.35 -14.18 17.30
CA PRO A 184 1.47 -14.97 16.07
C PRO A 184 0.16 -15.02 15.26
N ALA A 185 -0.99 -14.96 15.93
CA ALA A 185 -2.29 -14.91 15.25
C ALA A 185 -2.48 -13.62 14.43
N VAL A 186 -1.94 -12.48 14.85
CA VAL A 186 -2.01 -11.22 14.08
C VAL A 186 -1.11 -11.31 12.86
N LEU A 187 0.09 -11.84 13.01
CA LEU A 187 1.01 -12.10 11.89
C LEU A 187 0.36 -13.00 10.84
N ALA A 188 -0.21 -14.14 11.27
CA ALA A 188 -0.90 -15.05 10.36
C ALA A 188 -2.07 -14.37 9.61
N ARG A 189 -2.82 -13.48 10.28
CA ARG A 189 -3.89 -12.70 9.65
C ARG A 189 -3.36 -11.68 8.63
N ILE A 190 -2.26 -10.99 8.92
CA ILE A 190 -1.64 -10.03 7.99
C ILE A 190 -1.08 -10.75 6.77
N ILE A 191 -0.43 -11.91 6.96
CA ILE A 191 0.06 -12.77 5.86
C ILE A 191 -1.11 -13.21 4.99
N ALA A 192 -2.16 -13.79 5.58
CA ALA A 192 -3.33 -14.25 4.86
C ALA A 192 -4.04 -13.10 4.13
N ALA A 193 -4.18 -11.93 4.76
CA ALA A 193 -4.76 -10.75 4.17
C ALA A 193 -3.95 -10.22 2.98
N SER A 194 -2.63 -10.12 3.12
CA SER A 194 -1.74 -9.64 2.06
C SER A 194 -1.74 -10.60 0.86
N ALA A 195 -1.67 -11.92 1.12
CA ALA A 195 -1.79 -12.95 0.09
C ALA A 195 -3.18 -12.94 -0.57
N GLY A 196 -4.25 -12.74 0.20
CA GLY A 196 -5.61 -12.61 -0.30
C GLY A 196 -5.79 -11.38 -1.20
N GLY A 197 -5.25 -10.23 -0.79
CA GLY A 197 -5.24 -9.01 -1.62
C GLY A 197 -4.49 -9.21 -2.93
N ALA A 198 -3.32 -9.88 -2.88
CA ALA A 198 -2.56 -10.23 -4.08
C ALA A 198 -3.33 -11.19 -5.00
N ALA A 199 -4.00 -12.19 -4.44
CA ALA A 199 -4.83 -13.12 -5.20
C ALA A 199 -6.04 -12.44 -5.84
N LEU A 200 -6.67 -11.47 -5.17
CA LEU A 200 -7.75 -10.66 -5.75
C LEU A 200 -7.26 -9.78 -6.89
N ALA A 201 -6.11 -9.10 -6.72
CA ALA A 201 -5.49 -8.33 -7.79
C ALA A 201 -5.13 -9.22 -8.99
N ALA A 202 -4.60 -10.42 -8.74
CA ALA A 202 -4.30 -11.41 -9.77
C ALA A 202 -5.57 -11.88 -10.49
N ALA A 203 -6.65 -12.16 -9.76
CA ALA A 203 -7.94 -12.53 -10.32
C ALA A 203 -8.51 -11.44 -11.25
N ILE A 204 -8.38 -10.17 -10.86
CA ILE A 204 -8.81 -9.02 -11.68
C ILE A 204 -8.01 -8.97 -12.99
N ASN A 205 -6.68 -9.14 -12.95
CA ASN A 205 -5.85 -9.15 -14.14
C ASN A 205 -6.26 -10.27 -15.10
N VAL A 206 -6.44 -11.49 -14.58
CA VAL A 206 -6.90 -12.65 -15.38
C VAL A 206 -8.31 -12.41 -15.94
N TRP A 207 -9.22 -11.86 -15.15
CA TRP A 207 -10.57 -11.53 -15.60
C TRP A 207 -10.57 -10.51 -16.75
N LEU A 208 -9.73 -9.47 -16.68
CA LEU A 208 -9.60 -8.48 -17.75
C LEU A 208 -9.06 -9.09 -19.05
N LEU A 209 -8.08 -9.99 -18.95
CA LEU A 209 -7.58 -10.75 -20.09
C LEU A 209 -8.70 -11.58 -20.73
N LEU A 210 -9.42 -12.38 -19.93
CA LEU A 210 -10.52 -13.22 -20.40
C LEU A 210 -11.65 -12.39 -21.04
N ARG A 211 -12.00 -11.26 -20.41
CA ARG A 211 -13.03 -10.35 -20.93
C ARG A 211 -12.62 -9.71 -22.25
N SER A 212 -11.35 -9.34 -22.39
CA SER A 212 -10.80 -8.77 -23.63
C SER A 212 -10.78 -9.80 -24.75
N ALA A 213 -10.38 -11.04 -24.45
CA ALA A 213 -10.42 -12.16 -25.39
C ALA A 213 -11.86 -12.46 -25.84
N ALA A 214 -12.83 -12.48 -24.94
CA ALA A 214 -14.24 -12.72 -25.27
C ALA A 214 -14.85 -11.67 -26.21
N ARG A 215 -14.34 -10.44 -26.20
CA ARG A 215 -14.82 -9.33 -27.04
C ARG A 215 -14.22 -9.29 -28.45
N SER A 216 -13.21 -10.11 -28.72
CA SER A 216 -12.42 -10.07 -29.95
C SER A 216 -13.04 -10.81 -31.15
N GLY A 217 -14.15 -11.53 -30.95
CA GLY A 217 -14.75 -12.41 -31.96
C GLY A 217 -14.01 -13.75 -32.17
N THR A 218 -12.73 -13.86 -31.79
CA THR A 218 -11.92 -15.10 -31.84
C THR A 218 -11.24 -15.34 -30.50
N PHE A 219 -11.93 -16.06 -29.59
CA PHE A 219 -11.52 -16.17 -28.19
C PHE A 219 -10.11 -16.74 -28.00
N TRP A 220 -9.84 -17.96 -28.51
CA TRP A 220 -8.55 -18.63 -28.27
C TRP A 220 -7.34 -17.92 -28.90
N PRO A 221 -7.37 -17.50 -30.18
CA PRO A 221 -6.26 -16.75 -30.77
C PRO A 221 -6.00 -15.44 -30.04
N SER A 222 -7.06 -14.72 -29.68
CA SER A 222 -6.93 -13.44 -28.99
C SER A 222 -6.49 -13.59 -27.54
N LEU A 223 -6.87 -14.67 -26.86
CA LEU A 223 -6.40 -14.97 -25.51
C LEU A 223 -4.87 -15.17 -25.50
N VAL A 224 -4.35 -15.99 -26.42
CA VAL A 224 -2.91 -16.24 -26.54
C VAL A 224 -2.19 -14.93 -26.90
N LYS A 225 -2.71 -14.19 -27.88
CA LYS A 225 -2.15 -12.90 -28.30
C LYS A 225 -2.11 -11.89 -27.16
N TYR A 226 -3.22 -11.70 -26.45
CA TYR A 226 -3.28 -10.73 -25.35
C TYR A 226 -2.46 -11.17 -24.13
N ALA A 227 -2.30 -12.46 -23.89
CA ALA A 227 -1.45 -12.95 -22.81
C ALA A 227 0.06 -12.75 -23.10
N SER A 228 0.47 -12.74 -24.37
CA SER A 228 1.88 -12.59 -24.77
C SER A 228 2.27 -11.15 -25.09
N GLU A 229 1.38 -10.37 -25.69
CA GLU A 229 1.69 -9.01 -26.18
C GLU A 229 1.28 -7.89 -25.21
N VAL A 230 0.24 -8.11 -24.40
CA VAL A 230 -0.28 -7.09 -23.49
C VAL A 230 0.20 -7.34 -22.07
N ARG A 231 0.77 -6.31 -21.44
CA ARG A 231 1.12 -6.34 -20.03
C ARG A 231 -0.10 -5.97 -19.20
N TRP A 232 -0.67 -6.94 -18.49
CA TRP A 232 -1.85 -6.74 -17.67
C TRP A 232 -1.43 -6.36 -16.25
N ASN A 233 -1.67 -5.11 -15.88
CA ASN A 233 -1.53 -4.72 -14.49
C ASN A 233 -2.49 -3.60 -14.11
N VAL A 234 -3.42 -3.95 -13.24
CA VAL A 234 -4.42 -3.02 -12.71
C VAL A 234 -3.94 -2.20 -11.51
N PRO A 235 -3.18 -2.75 -10.54
CA PRO A 235 -2.87 -2.02 -9.32
C PRO A 235 -1.74 -1.00 -9.45
N TYR A 236 -0.81 -1.18 -10.41
CA TYR A 236 0.41 -0.37 -10.51
C TYR A 236 0.66 0.14 -11.94
N GLY A 237 1.08 1.40 -12.07
CA GLY A 237 1.53 1.93 -13.37
C GLY A 237 2.91 1.39 -13.80
N ASP A 238 3.72 0.94 -12.83
CA ASP A 238 5.06 0.38 -13.05
C ASP A 238 5.02 -1.15 -13.02
N PHE A 239 5.41 -1.79 -14.13
CA PHE A 239 5.44 -3.24 -14.28
C PHE A 239 6.50 -3.92 -13.42
N ASN A 240 7.61 -3.25 -13.08
CA ASN A 240 8.61 -3.81 -12.18
C ASN A 240 8.09 -3.84 -10.75
N ALA A 241 7.44 -2.76 -10.31
CA ALA A 241 6.77 -2.72 -9.01
C ALA A 241 5.65 -3.78 -8.91
N ALA A 242 4.87 -3.95 -9.99
CA ALA A 242 3.87 -4.99 -10.08
C ALA A 242 4.46 -6.40 -9.96
N GLY A 243 5.57 -6.66 -10.66
CA GLY A 243 6.29 -7.91 -10.59
C GLY A 243 6.75 -8.21 -9.16
N SER A 244 7.49 -7.29 -8.53
CA SER A 244 7.94 -7.45 -7.15
C SER A 244 6.79 -7.67 -6.16
N TYR A 245 5.67 -6.98 -6.35
CA TYR A 245 4.48 -7.17 -5.53
C TYR A 245 3.90 -8.60 -5.66
N PHE A 246 3.73 -9.11 -6.88
CA PHE A 246 3.20 -10.46 -7.07
C PHE A 246 4.18 -11.55 -6.61
N VAL A 247 5.50 -11.34 -6.73
CA VAL A 247 6.51 -12.24 -6.13
C VAL A 247 6.29 -12.33 -4.61
N LEU A 248 6.21 -11.21 -3.92
CA LEU A 248 5.97 -11.18 -2.47
C LEU A 248 4.62 -11.81 -2.12
N GLY A 249 3.57 -11.53 -2.89
CA GLY A 249 2.25 -12.14 -2.71
C GLY A 249 2.27 -13.66 -2.85
N ALA A 250 3.00 -14.19 -3.84
CA ALA A 250 3.16 -15.62 -4.06
C ALA A 250 3.90 -16.29 -2.90
N LEU A 251 4.99 -15.69 -2.42
CA LEU A 251 5.74 -16.19 -1.25
C LEU A 251 4.85 -16.24 0.01
N LEU A 252 4.03 -15.22 0.23
CA LEU A 252 3.08 -15.19 1.36
C LEU A 252 1.98 -16.24 1.20
N ALA A 253 1.45 -16.44 0.00
CA ALA A 253 0.47 -17.50 -0.28
C ALA A 253 1.07 -18.90 -0.10
N ALA A 254 2.31 -19.11 -0.56
CA ALA A 254 3.05 -20.35 -0.35
C ALA A 254 3.31 -20.63 1.14
N ALA A 255 3.75 -19.61 1.90
CA ALA A 255 3.92 -19.72 3.35
C ALA A 255 2.60 -20.07 4.05
N ALA A 256 1.48 -19.45 3.64
CA ALA A 256 0.15 -19.79 4.17
C ALA A 256 -0.28 -21.23 3.81
N ALA A 257 0.05 -21.71 2.61
CA ALA A 257 -0.20 -23.09 2.20
C ALA A 257 0.60 -24.10 3.04
N LEU A 258 1.89 -23.83 3.28
CA LEU A 258 2.77 -24.68 4.09
C LEU A 258 2.35 -24.70 5.57
N GLY A 259 1.84 -23.58 6.08
CA GLY A 259 1.37 -23.46 7.47
C GLY A 259 -0.04 -23.99 7.72
N THR A 260 -0.73 -24.57 6.72
CA THR A 260 -2.10 -25.07 6.86
C THR A 260 -2.26 -26.49 6.29
N ALA A 261 -3.41 -27.12 6.54
CA ALA A 261 -3.71 -28.49 6.11
C ALA A 261 -5.07 -28.57 5.39
N GLY A 262 -5.28 -29.67 4.65
CA GLY A 262 -6.54 -30.00 3.98
C GLY A 262 -6.97 -28.96 2.94
N VAL A 263 -8.28 -28.64 2.93
CA VAL A 263 -8.89 -27.70 1.97
C VAL A 263 -8.24 -26.31 2.03
N ARG A 264 -7.81 -25.85 3.21
CA ARG A 264 -7.17 -24.54 3.36
C ARG A 264 -5.81 -24.49 2.64
N ARG A 265 -5.03 -25.57 2.72
CA ARG A 265 -3.76 -25.68 1.98
C ARG A 265 -4.00 -25.67 0.47
N ALA A 266 -5.00 -26.40 -0.01
CA ALA A 266 -5.37 -26.40 -1.41
C ALA A 266 -5.80 -25.00 -1.90
N ALA A 267 -6.60 -24.28 -1.11
CA ALA A 267 -7.02 -22.91 -1.42
C ALA A 267 -5.82 -21.94 -1.52
N TRP A 268 -4.87 -22.00 -0.59
CA TRP A 268 -3.66 -21.17 -0.65
C TRP A 268 -2.72 -21.55 -1.78
N ALA A 269 -2.62 -22.84 -2.11
CA ALA A 269 -1.86 -23.30 -3.27
C ALA A 269 -2.49 -22.79 -4.59
N ALA A 270 -3.81 -22.83 -4.70
CA ALA A 270 -4.54 -22.28 -5.84
C ALA A 270 -4.36 -20.75 -5.94
N ALA A 271 -4.42 -20.03 -4.81
CA ALA A 271 -4.14 -18.60 -4.76
C ALA A 271 -2.70 -18.29 -5.21
N CYS A 272 -1.72 -19.07 -4.75
CA CYS A 272 -0.33 -18.94 -5.17
C CYS A 272 -0.18 -19.15 -6.69
N ALA A 273 -0.77 -20.21 -7.25
CA ALA A 273 -0.76 -20.46 -8.68
C ALA A 273 -1.39 -19.31 -9.48
N LEU A 274 -2.52 -18.77 -9.02
CA LEU A 274 -3.17 -17.62 -9.64
C LEU A 274 -2.27 -16.37 -9.63
N ILE A 275 -1.58 -16.12 -8.51
CA ILE A 275 -0.63 -15.00 -8.40
C ILE A 275 0.55 -15.18 -9.35
N VAL A 276 1.08 -16.40 -9.49
CA VAL A 276 2.17 -16.70 -10.44
C VAL A 276 1.72 -16.50 -11.89
N VAL A 277 0.48 -16.87 -12.24
CA VAL A 277 -0.08 -16.56 -13.57
C VAL A 277 -0.15 -15.05 -13.79
N ALA A 278 -0.64 -14.27 -12.82
CA ALA A 278 -0.68 -12.82 -12.94
C ALA A 278 0.73 -12.20 -13.02
N LEU A 279 1.71 -12.73 -12.29
CA LEU A 279 3.11 -12.34 -12.38
C LEU A 279 3.64 -12.53 -13.80
N TRP A 280 3.36 -13.67 -14.43
CA TRP A 280 3.72 -13.92 -15.83
C TRP A 280 3.07 -12.88 -16.77
N LEU A 281 1.79 -12.57 -16.57
CA LEU A 281 1.05 -11.57 -17.36
C LEU A 281 1.57 -10.13 -17.20
N THR A 282 2.35 -9.82 -16.16
CA THR A 282 3.01 -8.51 -16.05
C THR A 282 4.15 -8.32 -17.06
N GLY A 283 4.69 -9.43 -17.61
CA GLY A 283 5.82 -9.41 -18.53
C GLY A 283 7.18 -9.09 -17.90
N SER A 284 7.27 -8.98 -16.56
CA SER A 284 8.54 -8.73 -15.86
C SER A 284 9.37 -10.01 -15.72
N ARG A 285 10.23 -10.27 -16.71
CA ARG A 285 11.16 -11.42 -16.71
C ARG A 285 12.10 -11.41 -15.49
N ALA A 286 12.49 -10.22 -15.03
CA ALA A 286 13.33 -10.06 -13.85
C ALA A 286 12.61 -10.49 -12.56
N ALA A 287 11.32 -10.18 -12.42
CA ALA A 287 10.53 -10.60 -11.28
C ALA A 287 10.29 -12.12 -11.27
N VAL A 288 10.09 -12.73 -12.44
CA VAL A 288 10.00 -14.20 -12.56
C VAL A 288 11.31 -14.87 -12.11
N LEU A 289 12.47 -14.36 -12.54
CA LEU A 289 13.77 -14.88 -12.09
C LEU A 289 13.97 -14.69 -10.57
N ALA A 290 13.58 -13.54 -10.02
CA ALA A 290 13.65 -13.29 -8.58
C ALA A 290 12.75 -14.24 -7.77
N ALA A 291 11.55 -14.59 -8.27
CA ALA A 291 10.68 -15.59 -7.65
C ALA A 291 11.22 -17.01 -7.67
N VAL A 292 12.05 -17.36 -8.66
CA VAL A 292 12.63 -18.70 -8.79
C VAL A 292 13.91 -18.85 -7.96
N LEU A 293 14.69 -17.78 -7.80
CA LEU A 293 15.98 -17.80 -7.12
C LEU A 293 15.92 -17.42 -5.62
N GLY A 294 14.87 -16.73 -5.18
CA GLY A 294 14.68 -16.29 -3.79
C GLY A 294 13.84 -17.26 -2.97
#